data_AF-A0A349EFJ6-F1
#
_entry.id   AF-A0A349EFJ6-F1
#
_cell.length_a   1.000
_cell.length_b   1.000
_cell.length_c   1.000
_cell.angle_alpha   90.00
_cell.angle_beta   90.00
_cell.angle_gamma   90.00
#
_symmetry.space_group_name_H-M   'P 1'
#
loop_
_entity.id
_entity.type
_entity.pdbx_description
1 polymer ?
#
loop_
_entity_poly.entity_id
_entity_poly.type
_entity_poly.pdbx_seq_one_letter_code
_entity_poly.pdbx_strand_id
1 'polypeptide(L)'
;MSTPLSPAIALPYPVPLERLRTLDALDGRTGSNRAGPEVVCQLAANNDLDAVRVWLAEFHDSPQTLRNYRKEAERLLLWALLERGKPLSSLTREDCILYEAFLADPQPQDRWCGPRVPRLDSRWRPFMGPLQPTSRKQALLIVNSLFSYLVKAGYLAGNPLSLARRRVRNSQPLRQVERFLEHDQWQALLDTVEELPRDTERDQQHYTRARYLVALLYLMGPRVSEVAEHTMGSFVRVRGRWWWQVIGKGRKEARVPVNQDMLDALSDYRRFYGLPALPDPEESTPLIMNLKGRHGIGDNMIYRIVKDLVA
;
A
#
# COMPACT_ATOMS: atom_id res chain seq x y z
N MET A 1 32.67 16.10 26.58
CA MET A 1 33.39 16.85 25.54
C MET A 1 32.95 16.30 24.20
N SER A 2 32.03 17.00 23.55
CA SER A 2 31.41 16.56 22.29
C SER A 2 32.32 16.96 21.14
N THR A 3 32.90 15.97 20.47
CA THR A 3 33.66 16.18 19.23
C THR A 3 32.68 16.65 18.15
N PRO A 4 32.95 17.75 17.44
CA PRO A 4 32.08 18.19 16.34
C PRO A 4 32.18 17.18 15.18
N LEU A 5 31.03 16.71 14.72
CA LEU A 5 30.90 15.91 13.51
C LEU A 5 31.42 16.71 12.31
N SER A 6 32.42 16.16 11.62
CA SER A 6 33.00 16.68 10.37
C SER A 6 31.92 16.84 9.28
N PRO A 7 31.98 17.84 8.39
CA PRO A 7 30.91 18.17 7.46
C PRO A 7 30.97 17.23 6.24
N ALA A 8 30.57 15.97 6.42
CA ALA A 8 30.64 14.96 5.37
C ALA A 8 29.34 14.80 4.54
N ILE A 9 28.39 15.73 4.64
CA ILE A 9 27.05 15.57 4.05
C ILE A 9 26.59 16.86 3.38
N ALA A 10 26.52 16.86 2.05
CA ALA A 10 26.08 18.00 1.22
C ALA A 10 24.54 18.16 1.15
N LEU A 11 23.79 17.54 2.05
CA LEU A 11 22.32 17.57 2.05
C LEU A 11 21.82 18.10 3.41
N PRO A 12 21.47 19.39 3.52
CA PRO A 12 20.90 19.93 4.75
C PRO A 12 19.50 19.35 5.07
N TYR A 13 18.84 18.78 4.04
CA TYR A 13 17.52 18.18 4.14
C TYR A 13 17.43 16.86 3.36
N PRO A 14 16.53 15.94 3.76
CA PRO A 14 16.29 14.71 3.01
C PRO A 14 15.74 15.01 1.62
N VAL A 15 16.25 14.29 0.62
CA VAL A 15 15.79 14.39 -0.78
C VAL A 15 15.23 13.04 -1.24
N PRO A 16 14.28 13.02 -2.19
CA PRO A 16 13.78 11.77 -2.75
C PRO A 16 14.91 10.94 -3.38
N LEU A 17 14.75 9.61 -3.40
CA LEU A 17 15.69 8.64 -3.96
C LEU A 17 16.07 8.96 -5.41
N GLU A 18 15.16 9.57 -6.17
CA GLU A 18 15.38 10.01 -7.55
C GLU A 18 16.44 11.11 -7.66
N ARG A 19 16.53 11.97 -6.63
CA ARG A 19 17.52 13.08 -6.53
C ARG A 19 18.70 12.76 -5.64
N LEU A 20 18.63 11.67 -4.87
CA LEU A 20 19.71 11.26 -3.99
C LEU A 20 20.99 11.01 -4.80
N ARG A 21 22.07 11.63 -4.36
CA ARG A 21 23.44 11.40 -4.82
C ARG A 21 24.28 11.12 -3.58
N THR A 22 24.93 9.97 -3.56
CA THR A 22 25.85 9.60 -2.48
C THR A 22 27.23 10.18 -2.78
N LEU A 23 27.89 10.69 -1.75
CA LEU A 23 29.31 11.03 -1.83
C LEU A 23 30.12 9.72 -1.83
N ASP A 24 31.28 9.71 -2.48
CA ASP A 24 32.11 8.50 -2.62
C ASP A 24 32.42 7.83 -1.27
N ALA A 25 32.61 8.61 -0.21
CA ALA A 25 32.87 8.09 1.14
C ALA A 25 31.67 7.39 1.79
N LEU A 26 30.45 7.62 1.29
CA LEU A 26 29.18 7.15 1.85
C LEU A 26 28.35 6.34 0.84
N ASP A 27 28.94 5.94 -0.29
CA ASP A 27 28.25 5.17 -1.33
C ASP A 27 28.15 3.68 -0.98
N GLY A 28 28.94 3.19 -0.02
CA GLY A 28 28.91 1.81 0.47
C GLY A 28 29.75 0.82 -0.31
N ARG A 29 30.53 1.25 -1.31
CA ARG A 29 31.43 0.36 -2.07
C ARG A 29 32.37 -0.43 -1.16
N THR A 30 32.86 0.22 -0.11
CA THR A 30 33.79 -0.31 0.91
C THR A 30 33.15 -0.48 2.29
N GLY A 31 31.82 -0.61 2.36
CA GLY A 31 31.10 -0.74 3.63
C GLY A 31 31.55 -1.92 4.49
N SER A 32 31.49 -1.78 5.82
CA SER A 32 32.03 -2.77 6.76
C SER A 32 31.29 -4.11 6.78
N ASN A 33 30.05 -4.16 6.27
CA ASN A 33 29.23 -5.37 6.15
C ASN A 33 29.09 -5.82 4.69
N ARG A 34 29.99 -5.38 3.78
CA ARG A 34 30.10 -5.95 2.44
C ARG A 34 30.53 -7.40 2.54
N ALA A 35 29.98 -8.25 1.67
CA ALA A 35 30.45 -9.64 1.60
C ALA A 35 31.94 -9.67 1.23
N GLY A 36 32.68 -10.62 1.81
CA GLY A 36 34.12 -10.75 1.59
C GLY A 36 34.47 -11.15 0.14
N PRO A 37 35.75 -11.09 -0.25
CA PRO A 37 36.19 -11.33 -1.63
C PRO A 37 35.87 -12.72 -2.16
N GLU A 38 35.69 -13.71 -1.28
CA GLU A 38 35.34 -15.09 -1.63
C GLU A 38 33.85 -15.28 -1.99
N VAL A 39 33.00 -14.28 -1.77
CA VAL A 39 31.56 -14.35 -2.05
C VAL A 39 31.25 -13.71 -3.39
N VAL A 40 30.73 -14.51 -4.32
CA VAL A 40 30.30 -14.01 -5.63
C VAL A 40 28.99 -13.22 -5.50
N CYS A 41 29.08 -11.90 -5.64
CA CYS A 41 27.91 -11.02 -5.70
C CYS A 41 27.14 -11.24 -7.01
N GLN A 42 25.86 -11.57 -6.89
CA GLN A 42 24.95 -11.81 -8.01
C GLN A 42 24.39 -10.51 -8.62
N LEU A 43 24.69 -9.36 -8.00
CA LEU A 43 24.30 -8.04 -8.48
C LEU A 43 25.49 -7.36 -9.17
N ALA A 44 25.24 -6.70 -10.30
CA ALA A 44 26.20 -5.77 -10.92
C ALA A 44 26.35 -4.44 -10.14
N ALA A 45 25.56 -4.26 -9.07
CA ALA A 45 25.57 -3.06 -8.25
C ALA A 45 26.88 -2.92 -7.48
N ASN A 46 27.54 -1.77 -7.67
CA ASN A 46 28.82 -1.48 -7.02
C ASN A 46 28.65 -0.72 -5.69
N ASN A 47 27.58 0.07 -5.55
CA ASN A 47 27.27 0.89 -4.38
C ASN A 47 25.88 0.53 -3.80
N ASP A 48 25.58 1.03 -2.61
CA ASP A 48 24.35 0.68 -1.87
C ASP A 48 23.09 1.14 -2.60
N LEU A 49 23.14 2.33 -3.20
CA LEU A 49 22.00 2.94 -3.89
C LEU A 49 21.59 2.10 -5.10
N ASP A 50 22.56 1.63 -5.88
CA ASP A 50 22.31 0.76 -7.02
C ASP A 50 21.81 -0.62 -6.57
N ALA A 51 22.33 -1.15 -5.46
CA ALA A 51 21.85 -2.43 -4.92
C ALA A 51 20.39 -2.34 -4.47
N VAL A 52 20.01 -1.24 -3.81
CA VAL A 52 18.62 -0.95 -3.44
C VAL A 52 17.74 -0.77 -4.69
N ARG A 53 18.22 -0.12 -5.74
CA ARG A 53 17.47 0.04 -7.00
C ARG A 53 17.20 -1.30 -7.67
N VAL A 54 18.19 -2.20 -7.71
CA VAL A 54 18.01 -3.55 -8.25
C VAL A 54 16.96 -4.31 -7.44
N TRP A 55 17.03 -4.27 -6.10
CA TRP A 55 15.99 -4.87 -5.26
C TRP A 55 14.59 -4.29 -5.50
N LEU A 56 14.48 -2.97 -5.68
CA LEU A 56 13.18 -2.34 -5.98
C LEU A 56 12.63 -2.77 -7.35
N ALA A 57 13.48 -3.02 -8.34
CA ALA A 57 13.05 -3.44 -9.68
C ALA A 57 12.32 -4.79 -9.68
N GLU A 58 12.57 -5.66 -8.70
CA GLU A 58 11.85 -6.93 -8.49
C GLU A 58 10.33 -6.75 -8.32
N PHE A 59 9.87 -5.54 -7.94
CA PHE A 59 8.47 -5.25 -7.67
C PHE A 59 7.79 -4.42 -8.78
N HIS A 60 8.35 -4.36 -9.99
CA HIS A 60 7.81 -3.57 -11.10
C HIS A 60 6.34 -3.93 -11.45
N ASP A 61 5.98 -5.21 -11.39
CA ASP A 61 4.62 -5.71 -11.62
C ASP A 61 3.62 -5.38 -10.49
N SER A 62 4.09 -4.82 -9.37
CA SER A 62 3.26 -4.46 -8.23
C SER A 62 3.48 -3.00 -7.82
N PRO A 63 2.86 -2.03 -8.52
CA PRO A 63 3.11 -0.60 -8.30
C PRO A 63 2.88 -0.14 -6.86
N GLN A 64 1.88 -0.70 -6.17
CA GLN A 64 1.61 -0.37 -4.76
C GLN A 64 2.68 -0.92 -3.82
N THR A 65 3.17 -2.14 -4.06
CA THR A 65 4.26 -2.74 -3.29
C THR A 65 5.54 -1.97 -3.53
N LEU A 66 5.88 -1.68 -4.79
CA LEU A 66 7.03 -0.85 -5.16
C LEU A 66 7.02 0.51 -4.47
N ARG A 67 5.88 1.23 -4.51
CA ARG A 67 5.73 2.52 -3.81
C ARG A 67 6.00 2.41 -2.31
N ASN A 68 5.45 1.38 -1.65
CA ASN A 68 5.63 1.16 -0.23
C ASN A 68 7.08 0.79 0.11
N TYR A 69 7.69 -0.12 -0.67
CA TYR A 69 9.04 -0.62 -0.43
C TYR A 69 10.08 0.46 -0.68
N ARG A 70 9.93 1.22 -1.77
CA ARG A 70 10.77 2.39 -2.07
C ARG A 70 10.73 3.39 -0.93
N LYS A 71 9.54 3.72 -0.42
CA LYS A 71 9.36 4.69 0.68
C LYS A 71 10.12 4.26 1.94
N GLU A 72 10.07 2.98 2.33
CA GLU A 72 10.78 2.54 3.54
C GLU A 72 12.31 2.37 3.32
N ALA A 73 12.74 1.93 2.14
CA ALA A 73 14.16 1.89 1.79
C ALA A 73 14.79 3.29 1.71
N GLU A 74 14.06 4.25 1.12
CA GLU A 74 14.42 5.67 1.05
C GLU A 74 14.59 6.27 2.45
N ARG A 75 13.65 6.02 3.37
CA ARG A 75 13.76 6.47 4.76
C ARG A 75 15.01 5.94 5.45
N LEU A 76 15.30 4.65 5.29
CA LEU A 76 16.49 4.04 5.88
C LEU A 76 17.77 4.64 5.30
N LEU A 77 17.88 4.73 3.97
CA LEU A 77 19.04 5.30 3.29
C LEU A 77 19.29 6.73 3.74
N LEU A 78 18.25 7.56 3.72
CA LEU A 78 18.37 8.95 4.15
C LEU A 78 18.80 9.03 5.62
N TRP A 79 18.19 8.25 6.50
CA TRP A 79 18.54 8.26 7.92
C TRP A 79 19.99 7.82 8.16
N ALA A 80 20.43 6.75 7.51
CA ALA A 80 21.80 6.25 7.61
C ALA A 80 22.82 7.30 7.18
N LEU A 81 22.56 7.94 6.03
CA LEU A 81 23.42 8.98 5.50
C LEU A 81 23.40 10.22 6.39
N LEU A 82 22.22 10.78 6.67
CA LEU A 82 22.06 12.09 7.34
C LEU A 82 22.34 12.07 8.85
N GLU A 83 21.89 11.03 9.56
CA GLU A 83 21.97 10.98 11.03
C GLU A 83 23.14 10.14 11.54
N ARG A 84 23.59 9.14 10.77
CA ARG A 84 24.72 8.28 11.16
C ARG A 84 26.00 8.59 10.40
N GLY A 85 25.93 9.27 9.24
CA GLY A 85 27.09 9.44 8.37
C GLY A 85 27.65 8.10 7.92
N LYS A 86 26.77 7.11 7.68
CA LYS A 86 27.16 5.75 7.29
C LYS A 86 26.47 5.34 6.00
N PRO A 87 27.17 4.60 5.12
CA PRO A 87 26.49 3.86 4.07
C PRO A 87 25.60 2.77 4.68
N LEU A 88 24.58 2.34 3.94
CA LEU A 88 23.66 1.25 4.34
C LEU A 88 24.43 -0.04 4.62
N SER A 89 25.46 -0.34 3.82
CA SER A 89 26.35 -1.50 4.00
C SER A 89 27.30 -1.39 5.20
N SER A 90 27.21 -0.33 6.02
CA SER A 90 27.95 -0.23 7.29
C SER A 90 27.03 -0.12 8.52
N LEU A 91 25.72 -0.28 8.34
CA LEU A 91 24.77 -0.27 9.45
C LEU A 91 24.93 -1.53 10.31
N THR A 92 25.08 -1.33 11.62
CA THR A 92 25.13 -2.42 12.60
C THR A 92 23.77 -2.69 13.22
N ARG A 93 23.69 -3.71 14.09
CA ARG A 93 22.47 -3.99 14.85
C ARG A 93 22.07 -2.82 15.73
N GLU A 94 23.04 -2.17 16.37
CA GLU A 94 22.86 -0.99 17.23
C GLU A 94 22.28 0.17 16.43
N ASP A 95 22.80 0.43 15.22
CA ASP A 95 22.21 1.43 14.33
C ASP A 95 20.75 1.08 13.98
N CYS A 96 20.43 -0.20 13.74
CA CYS A 96 19.03 -0.60 13.52
C CYS A 96 18.13 -0.40 14.74
N ILE A 97 18.64 -0.46 15.98
CA ILE A 97 17.87 -0.12 17.20
C ILE A 97 17.59 1.39 17.22
N LEU A 98 18.59 2.21 16.90
CA LEU A 98 18.44 3.67 16.81
C LEU A 98 17.44 4.05 15.72
N TYR A 99 17.47 3.37 14.56
CA TYR A 99 16.50 3.60 13.51
C TYR A 99 15.06 3.26 13.96
N GLU A 100 14.86 2.16 14.69
CA GLU A 100 13.54 1.80 15.23
C GLU A 100 13.00 2.86 16.20
N ALA A 101 13.86 3.42 17.06
CA ALA A 101 13.52 4.53 17.94
C ALA A 101 13.21 5.80 17.13
N PHE A 102 14.02 6.11 16.13
CA PHE A 102 13.83 7.25 15.24
C PHE A 102 12.50 7.19 14.46
N LEU A 103 12.05 6.01 14.03
CA LEU A 103 10.72 5.89 13.39
C LEU A 103 9.57 6.26 14.34
N ALA A 104 9.77 6.14 15.65
CA ALA A 104 8.78 6.52 16.66
C ALA A 104 8.77 8.02 16.93
N ASP A 105 9.89 8.70 16.70
CA ASP A 105 10.05 10.14 16.87
C ASP A 105 11.16 10.68 15.95
N PRO A 106 10.83 11.02 14.68
CA PRO A 106 11.83 11.48 13.72
C PRO A 106 12.31 12.91 14.04
N GLN A 107 13.50 13.02 14.63
CA GLN A 107 14.12 14.29 15.03
C GLN A 107 15.37 14.63 14.21
N PRO A 108 15.63 15.91 13.88
CA PRO A 108 14.78 17.08 14.11
C PRO A 108 13.48 17.08 13.28
N GLN A 109 12.36 17.45 13.90
CA GLN A 109 11.04 17.35 13.27
C GLN A 109 10.93 18.16 11.97
N ASP A 110 11.48 19.38 11.91
CA ASP A 110 11.49 20.26 10.73
C ASP A 110 12.32 19.70 9.55
N ARG A 111 13.33 18.89 9.86
CA ARG A 111 14.16 18.19 8.88
C ARG A 111 13.49 16.94 8.32
N TRP A 112 12.71 16.22 9.11
CA TRP A 112 12.22 14.88 8.76
C TRP A 112 10.72 14.78 8.51
N CYS A 113 9.95 15.69 9.10
CA CYS A 113 8.49 15.71 9.04
C CYS A 113 8.00 16.94 8.28
N GLY A 114 7.02 16.77 7.40
CA GLY A 114 6.49 17.85 6.59
C GLY A 114 5.10 17.58 6.04
N PRO A 115 4.52 18.54 5.30
CA PRO A 115 3.18 18.42 4.74
C PRO A 115 3.11 17.45 3.56
N ARG A 116 1.89 17.06 3.19
CA ARG A 116 1.65 16.18 2.03
C ARG A 116 1.76 17.00 0.74
N VAL A 117 2.96 17.03 0.18
CA VAL A 117 3.29 17.72 -1.08
C VAL A 117 3.77 16.75 -2.15
N PRO A 118 3.78 17.15 -3.44
CA PRO A 118 4.40 16.36 -4.50
C PRO A 118 5.85 15.97 -4.16
N ARG A 119 6.29 14.77 -4.57
CA ARG A 119 7.61 14.21 -4.17
C ARG A 119 8.80 15.10 -4.55
N LEU A 120 8.72 15.80 -5.68
CA LEU A 120 9.81 16.62 -6.19
C LEU A 120 9.76 18.09 -5.69
N ASP A 121 8.76 18.44 -4.87
CA ASP A 121 8.65 19.73 -4.19
C ASP A 121 9.78 19.87 -3.16
N SER A 122 10.35 21.06 -3.00
CA SER A 122 11.45 21.33 -2.06
C SER A 122 11.04 21.19 -0.58
N ARG A 123 9.74 21.32 -0.28
CA ARG A 123 9.17 21.12 1.06
C ARG A 123 8.91 19.65 1.39
N TRP A 124 9.17 18.74 0.44
CA TRP A 124 8.96 17.33 0.66
C TRP A 124 9.80 16.81 1.84
N ARG A 125 9.18 15.93 2.63
CA ARG A 125 9.79 15.25 3.76
C ARG A 125 9.36 13.78 3.77
N PRO A 126 10.24 12.86 4.20
CA PRO A 126 9.94 11.42 4.17
C PRO A 126 8.92 10.99 5.24
N PHE A 127 8.66 11.81 6.26
CA PHE A 127 7.63 11.58 7.26
C PHE A 127 6.59 12.70 7.25
N MET A 128 5.36 12.35 7.65
CA MET A 128 4.30 13.32 7.97
C MET A 128 4.23 13.59 9.48
N GLY A 129 5.08 12.91 10.26
CA GLY A 129 5.04 12.83 11.72
C GLY A 129 5.49 11.44 12.21
N PRO A 130 5.51 11.23 13.54
CA PRO A 130 5.77 9.95 14.19
C PRO A 130 4.96 8.77 13.61
N LEU A 131 5.62 7.62 13.42
CA LEU A 131 4.93 6.43 12.94
C LEU A 131 4.21 5.67 14.06
N GLN A 132 2.97 5.28 13.78
CA GLN A 132 2.19 4.40 14.64
C GLN A 132 2.87 3.02 14.81
N PRO A 133 2.67 2.31 15.94
CA PRO A 133 3.34 1.03 16.20
C PRO A 133 3.20 -0.02 15.10
N THR A 134 2.03 -0.08 14.43
CA THR A 134 1.78 -0.99 13.30
C THR A 134 2.59 -0.61 12.07
N SER A 135 2.64 0.69 11.74
CA SER A 135 3.45 1.23 10.64
C SER A 135 4.94 1.01 10.86
N ARG A 136 5.43 1.18 12.10
CA ARG A 136 6.83 0.89 12.46
C ARG A 136 7.20 -0.56 12.22
N LYS A 137 6.36 -1.49 12.67
CA LYS A 137 6.55 -2.93 12.43
C LYS A 137 6.60 -3.25 10.94
N GLN A 138 5.69 -2.70 10.15
CA GLN A 138 5.68 -2.89 8.70
C GLN A 138 6.94 -2.32 8.04
N ALA A 139 7.39 -1.13 8.43
CA ALA A 139 8.62 -0.54 7.93
C ALA A 139 9.84 -1.45 8.20
N LEU A 140 9.96 -1.96 9.43
CA LEU A 140 11.06 -2.87 9.79
C LEU A 140 10.98 -4.22 9.06
N LEU A 141 9.78 -4.76 8.79
CA LEU A 141 9.63 -5.97 7.97
C LEU A 141 10.13 -5.76 6.54
N ILE A 142 9.79 -4.62 5.94
CA ILE A 142 10.25 -4.26 4.59
C ILE A 142 11.77 -4.07 4.58
N VAL A 143 12.33 -3.37 5.56
CA VAL A 143 13.79 -3.19 5.70
C VAL A 143 14.49 -4.54 5.91
N ASN A 144 13.92 -5.43 6.72
CA ASN A 144 14.44 -6.79 6.88
C ASN A 144 14.42 -7.58 5.57
N SER A 145 13.38 -7.40 4.74
CA SER A 145 13.30 -8.01 3.40
C SER A 145 14.39 -7.48 2.47
N LEU A 146 14.68 -6.18 2.50
CA LEU A 146 15.78 -5.57 1.76
C LEU A 146 17.12 -6.17 2.16
N PHE A 147 17.46 -6.15 3.46
CA PHE A 147 18.73 -6.72 3.94
C PHE A 147 18.85 -8.22 3.61
N SER A 148 17.76 -8.98 3.77
CA SER A 148 17.75 -10.41 3.44
C SER A 148 18.00 -10.66 1.94
N TYR A 149 17.43 -9.84 1.05
CA TYR A 149 17.71 -9.93 -0.38
C TYR A 149 19.18 -9.63 -0.67
N LEU A 150 19.73 -8.55 -0.11
CA LEU A 150 21.12 -8.17 -0.33
C LEU A 150 22.12 -9.21 0.19
N VAL A 151 21.82 -9.87 1.32
CA VAL A 151 22.62 -11.01 1.80
C VAL A 151 22.50 -12.20 0.87
N LYS A 152 21.28 -12.56 0.45
CA LYS A 152 21.05 -13.68 -0.48
C LYS A 152 21.76 -13.47 -1.82
N ALA A 153 21.84 -12.23 -2.28
CA ALA A 153 22.53 -11.85 -3.50
C ALA A 153 24.06 -11.74 -3.34
N GLY A 154 24.61 -11.97 -2.15
CA GLY A 154 26.05 -11.85 -1.88
C GLY A 154 26.55 -10.41 -1.84
N TYR A 155 25.66 -9.41 -1.73
CA TYR A 155 26.04 -8.00 -1.62
C TYR A 155 26.45 -7.63 -0.18
N LEU A 156 25.76 -8.18 0.83
CA LEU A 156 26.11 -8.02 2.25
C LEU A 156 26.55 -9.34 2.86
N ALA A 157 27.45 -9.26 3.84
CA ALA A 157 27.90 -10.43 4.60
C ALA A 157 26.81 -10.95 5.56
N GLY A 158 26.02 -10.04 6.14
CA GLY A 158 24.96 -10.41 7.07
C GLY A 158 23.81 -9.40 7.14
N ASN A 159 22.68 -9.85 7.69
CA ASN A 159 21.51 -8.99 7.90
C ASN A 159 21.54 -8.45 9.34
N PRO A 160 21.73 -7.13 9.57
CA PRO A 160 21.81 -6.57 10.92
C PRO A 160 20.51 -6.69 11.73
N LEU A 161 19.36 -6.93 11.09
CA LEU A 161 18.07 -7.16 11.75
C LEU A 161 17.83 -8.62 12.17
N SER A 162 18.61 -9.58 11.67
CA SER A 162 18.42 -11.01 12.02
C SER A 162 18.77 -11.32 13.48
N LEU A 163 19.62 -10.50 14.09
CA LEU A 163 20.04 -10.60 15.49
C LEU A 163 18.99 -10.03 16.48
N ALA A 164 17.88 -9.50 15.98
CA ALA A 164 16.80 -9.04 16.85
C ALA A 164 16.24 -10.23 17.66
N ARG A 165 16.28 -10.13 18.99
CA ARG A 165 15.70 -11.14 19.89
C ARG A 165 14.23 -11.29 19.54
N ARG A 166 13.86 -12.40 18.91
CA ARG A 166 12.47 -12.76 18.66
C ARG A 166 11.84 -12.99 20.03
N ARG A 167 11.19 -11.98 20.60
CA ARG A 167 10.34 -12.19 21.78
C ARG A 167 9.36 -13.27 21.38
N VAL A 168 9.49 -14.45 21.97
CA VAL A 168 8.47 -15.49 21.90
C VAL A 168 7.23 -14.81 22.41
N ARG A 169 6.36 -14.41 21.49
CA ARG A 169 5.04 -13.93 21.83
C ARG A 169 4.35 -15.17 22.37
N ASN A 170 4.33 -15.32 23.69
CA ASN A 170 3.22 -16.02 24.34
C ASN A 170 1.98 -15.47 23.64
N SER A 171 1.22 -16.37 23.03
CA SER A 171 0.03 -16.09 22.25
C SER A 171 -0.87 -15.16 23.05
N GLN A 172 -0.69 -13.85 22.86
CA GLN A 172 -1.68 -12.91 23.34
C GLN A 172 -2.94 -13.25 22.56
N PRO A 173 -4.08 -13.45 23.24
CA PRO A 173 -5.32 -13.64 22.53
C PRO A 173 -5.42 -12.51 21.52
N LEU A 174 -5.78 -12.86 20.28
CA LEU A 174 -6.01 -11.91 19.22
C LEU A 174 -7.00 -10.86 19.77
N ARG A 175 -6.50 -9.69 20.22
CA ARG A 175 -7.27 -8.44 20.18
C ARG A 175 -7.37 -8.05 18.71
N GLN A 176 -7.94 -8.95 17.91
CA GLN A 176 -8.45 -8.64 16.60
C GLN A 176 -9.67 -7.80 16.93
N VAL A 177 -9.57 -6.49 16.68
CA VAL A 177 -10.77 -5.67 16.64
C VAL A 177 -11.58 -6.26 15.50
N GLU A 178 -12.54 -7.11 15.82
CA GLU A 178 -13.49 -7.62 14.87
C GLU A 178 -14.32 -6.42 14.42
N ARG A 179 -14.03 -5.93 13.22
CA ARG A 179 -14.76 -4.81 12.61
C ARG A 179 -15.76 -5.40 11.64
N PHE A 180 -16.88 -5.85 12.16
CA PHE A 180 -18.07 -6.19 11.39
C PHE A 180 -19.23 -5.30 11.83
N LEU A 181 -20.24 -5.17 10.98
CA LEU A 181 -21.47 -4.49 11.35
C LEU A 181 -22.37 -5.51 12.06
N GLU A 182 -22.81 -5.17 13.27
CA GLU A 182 -23.90 -5.89 13.93
C GLU A 182 -25.23 -5.65 13.19
N HIS A 183 -26.25 -6.43 13.52
CA HIS A 183 -27.52 -6.40 12.79
C HIS A 183 -28.20 -5.02 12.81
N ASP A 184 -28.18 -4.34 13.95
CA ASP A 184 -28.70 -2.98 14.13
C ASP A 184 -27.91 -1.95 13.34
N GLN A 185 -26.57 -2.04 13.33
CA GLN A 185 -25.68 -1.18 12.55
C GLN A 185 -25.86 -1.40 11.05
N TRP A 186 -26.09 -2.65 10.64
CA TRP A 186 -26.41 -2.99 9.26
C TRP A 186 -27.76 -2.41 8.85
N GLN A 187 -28.79 -2.56 9.71
CA GLN A 187 -30.10 -1.98 9.45
C GLN A 187 -30.02 -0.45 9.34
N ALA A 188 -29.31 0.21 10.25
CA ALA A 188 -29.10 1.65 10.20
C ALA A 188 -28.41 2.10 8.90
N LEU A 189 -27.43 1.34 8.39
CA LEU A 189 -26.82 1.63 7.09
C LEU A 189 -27.83 1.50 5.94
N LEU A 190 -28.68 0.48 5.96
CA LEU A 190 -29.74 0.32 4.96
C LEU A 190 -30.74 1.48 5.02
N ASP A 191 -31.16 1.88 6.21
CA ASP A 191 -32.08 3.00 6.42
C ASP A 191 -31.46 4.32 5.90
N THR A 192 -30.18 4.58 6.21
CA THR A 192 -29.46 5.75 5.68
C THR A 192 -29.41 5.77 4.15
N VAL A 193 -29.23 4.62 3.50
CA VAL A 193 -29.28 4.53 2.03
C VAL A 193 -30.68 4.85 1.52
N GLU A 194 -31.72 4.38 2.19
CA GLU A 194 -33.11 4.65 1.81
C GLU A 194 -33.55 6.09 2.06
N GLU A 195 -32.92 6.79 3.00
CA GLU A 195 -33.17 8.21 3.30
C GLU A 195 -32.45 9.18 2.36
N LEU A 196 -31.57 8.70 1.47
CA LEU A 196 -30.86 9.57 0.52
C LEU A 196 -31.84 10.38 -0.34
N PRO A 197 -31.53 11.67 -0.62
CA PRO A 197 -32.36 12.51 -1.48
C PRO A 197 -32.54 11.91 -2.88
N ARG A 198 -33.68 12.23 -3.51
CA ARG A 198 -34.03 11.77 -4.86
C ARG A 198 -34.67 12.88 -5.72
N ASP A 199 -34.54 14.13 -5.28
CA ASP A 199 -35.23 15.28 -5.87
C ASP A 199 -34.62 15.71 -7.21
N THR A 200 -33.30 15.62 -7.35
CA THR A 200 -32.60 15.93 -8.60
C THR A 200 -32.09 14.69 -9.30
N GLU A 201 -31.80 14.78 -10.60
CA GLU A 201 -31.18 13.71 -11.37
C GLU A 201 -29.86 13.23 -10.72
N ARG A 202 -29.08 14.17 -10.19
CA ARG A 202 -27.83 13.87 -9.50
C ARG A 202 -28.07 13.08 -8.21
N ASP A 203 -29.13 13.40 -7.48
CA ASP A 203 -29.47 12.72 -6.23
C ASP A 203 -29.96 11.30 -6.51
N GLN A 204 -30.78 11.12 -7.54
CA GLN A 204 -31.21 9.80 -8.01
C GLN A 204 -30.02 8.94 -8.46
N GLN A 205 -29.07 9.52 -9.22
CA GLN A 205 -27.83 8.83 -9.59
C GLN A 205 -27.00 8.44 -8.35
N HIS A 206 -26.95 9.30 -7.34
CA HIS A 206 -26.23 9.01 -6.10
C HIS A 206 -26.89 7.87 -5.31
N TYR A 207 -28.21 7.95 -5.10
CA TYR A 207 -29.01 6.93 -4.44
C TYR A 207 -28.88 5.57 -5.12
N THR A 208 -29.15 5.50 -6.44
CA THR A 208 -29.09 4.25 -7.21
C THR A 208 -27.72 3.60 -7.12
N ARG A 209 -26.64 4.40 -7.20
CA ARG A 209 -25.28 3.89 -7.08
C ARG A 209 -24.93 3.44 -5.67
N ALA A 210 -25.33 4.19 -4.65
CA ALA A 210 -25.09 3.83 -3.25
C ALA A 210 -25.79 2.52 -2.90
N ARG A 211 -27.09 2.40 -3.24
CA ARG A 211 -27.89 1.20 -3.02
C ARG A 211 -27.31 -0.03 -3.70
N TYR A 212 -26.97 0.08 -4.99
CA TYR A 212 -26.35 -1.02 -5.72
C TYR A 212 -24.98 -1.42 -5.14
N LEU A 213 -24.14 -0.43 -4.80
CA LEU A 213 -22.83 -0.68 -4.20
C LEU A 213 -22.95 -1.44 -2.88
N VAL A 214 -23.85 -1.02 -1.98
CA VAL A 214 -24.07 -1.69 -0.69
C VAL A 214 -24.55 -3.13 -0.89
N ALA A 215 -25.49 -3.37 -1.82
CA ALA A 215 -25.94 -4.71 -2.17
C ALA A 215 -24.79 -5.59 -2.70
N LEU A 216 -23.98 -5.07 -3.63
CA LEU A 216 -22.82 -5.77 -4.19
C LEU A 216 -21.80 -6.13 -3.10
N LEU A 217 -21.48 -5.19 -2.22
CA LEU A 217 -20.51 -5.39 -1.13
C LEU A 217 -20.98 -6.47 -0.15
N TYR A 218 -22.28 -6.49 0.16
CA TYR A 218 -22.86 -7.43 1.10
C TYR A 218 -23.03 -8.84 0.50
N LEU A 219 -23.62 -8.94 -0.69
CA LEU A 219 -23.98 -10.22 -1.31
C LEU A 219 -22.79 -10.97 -1.89
N MET A 220 -21.78 -10.25 -2.39
CA MET A 220 -20.63 -10.86 -3.06
C MET A 220 -19.34 -10.85 -2.22
N GLY A 221 -19.31 -10.10 -1.12
CA GLY A 221 -18.13 -9.94 -0.26
C GLY A 221 -16.82 -9.55 -0.97
N PRO A 222 -16.85 -8.67 -2.00
CA PRO A 222 -15.67 -8.35 -2.78
C PRO A 222 -14.69 -7.47 -2.00
N ARG A 223 -13.42 -7.47 -2.40
CA ARG A 223 -12.51 -6.37 -2.05
C ARG A 223 -12.86 -5.13 -2.87
N VAL A 224 -12.64 -3.95 -2.30
CA VAL A 224 -12.87 -2.67 -2.99
C VAL A 224 -12.13 -2.59 -4.34
N SER A 225 -10.90 -3.10 -4.41
CA SER A 225 -10.13 -3.14 -5.65
C SER A 225 -10.75 -4.07 -6.70
N GLU A 226 -11.35 -5.18 -6.27
CA GLU A 226 -12.03 -6.11 -7.18
C GLU A 226 -13.27 -5.43 -7.80
N VAL A 227 -14.02 -4.63 -7.02
CA VAL A 227 -15.14 -3.84 -7.52
C VAL A 227 -14.69 -2.78 -8.55
N ALA A 228 -13.55 -2.14 -8.32
CA ALA A 228 -13.04 -1.09 -9.20
C ALA A 228 -12.42 -1.61 -10.50
N GLU A 229 -11.86 -2.82 -10.47
CA GLU A 229 -11.12 -3.41 -11.60
C GLU A 229 -11.99 -4.28 -12.52
N HIS A 230 -13.08 -4.86 -12.01
CA HIS A 230 -13.94 -5.76 -12.81
C HIS A 230 -15.03 -5.01 -13.58
N THR A 231 -15.56 -5.68 -14.60
CA THR A 231 -16.63 -5.20 -15.46
C THR A 231 -17.88 -6.07 -15.32
N MET A 232 -18.99 -5.61 -15.89
CA MET A 232 -20.25 -6.33 -15.97
C MET A 232 -20.11 -7.69 -16.66
N GLY A 233 -19.22 -7.82 -17.66
CA GLY A 233 -18.89 -9.11 -18.29
C GLY A 233 -18.22 -10.13 -17.36
N SER A 234 -17.80 -9.72 -16.15
CA SER A 234 -17.36 -10.65 -15.10
C SER A 234 -18.53 -11.44 -14.50
N PHE A 235 -19.77 -10.99 -14.67
CA PHE A 235 -20.96 -11.77 -14.38
C PHE A 235 -21.28 -12.63 -15.59
N VAL A 236 -21.18 -13.94 -15.44
CA VAL A 236 -21.38 -14.89 -16.54
C VAL A 236 -22.39 -15.96 -16.16
N ARG A 237 -23.10 -16.44 -17.18
CA ARG A 237 -24.04 -17.55 -17.03
C ARG A 237 -23.40 -18.85 -17.50
N VAL A 238 -23.18 -19.78 -16.58
CA VAL A 238 -22.61 -21.10 -16.84
C VAL A 238 -23.64 -22.17 -16.49
N ARG A 239 -24.05 -22.98 -17.49
CA ARG A 239 -25.06 -24.05 -17.32
C ARG A 239 -26.35 -23.55 -16.64
N GLY A 240 -26.83 -22.38 -17.07
CA GLY A 240 -28.05 -21.76 -16.55
C GLY A 240 -27.92 -21.07 -15.18
N ARG A 241 -26.75 -21.10 -14.53
CA ARG A 241 -26.50 -20.42 -13.24
C ARG A 241 -25.56 -19.24 -13.42
N TRP A 242 -25.78 -18.19 -12.64
CA TRP A 242 -24.95 -16.98 -12.67
C TRP A 242 -23.77 -17.09 -11.70
N TRP A 243 -22.62 -16.63 -12.18
CA TRP A 243 -21.36 -16.62 -11.47
C TRP A 243 -20.67 -15.28 -11.69
N TRP A 244 -20.08 -14.74 -10.64
CA TRP A 244 -19.14 -13.64 -10.75
C TRP A 244 -17.72 -14.20 -10.78
N GLN A 245 -17.04 -14.01 -11.91
CA GLN A 245 -15.64 -14.38 -12.09
C GLN A 245 -14.76 -13.24 -11.60
N VAL A 246 -13.96 -13.51 -10.57
CA VAL A 246 -13.11 -12.50 -9.94
C VAL A 246 -11.65 -12.94 -9.98
N ILE A 247 -10.77 -12.02 -10.38
CA ILE A 247 -9.33 -12.16 -10.31
C ILE A 247 -8.86 -11.43 -9.06
N GLY A 248 -8.59 -12.19 -8.00
CA GLY A 248 -8.16 -11.65 -6.71
C GLY A 248 -6.66 -11.41 -6.60
N LYS A 249 -6.22 -11.03 -5.39
CA LYS A 249 -4.80 -10.80 -5.07
C LYS A 249 -3.91 -11.98 -5.51
N GLY A 250 -2.85 -11.66 -6.26
CA GLY A 250 -1.93 -12.66 -6.81
C GLY A 250 -2.40 -13.29 -8.12
N ARG A 251 -3.33 -12.64 -8.83
CA ARG A 251 -3.92 -13.10 -10.10
C ARG A 251 -4.62 -14.47 -9.98
N LYS A 252 -5.17 -14.77 -8.80
CA LYS A 252 -5.91 -16.02 -8.58
C LYS A 252 -7.36 -15.83 -9.00
N GLU A 253 -7.79 -16.65 -9.95
CA GLU A 253 -9.19 -16.69 -10.38
C GLU A 253 -10.05 -17.40 -9.33
N ALA A 254 -11.22 -16.83 -9.05
CA ALA A 254 -12.26 -17.42 -8.24
C ALA A 254 -13.63 -17.20 -8.91
N ARG A 255 -14.59 -18.07 -8.58
CA ARG A 255 -15.98 -17.96 -9.01
C ARG A 255 -16.87 -17.89 -7.79
N VAL A 256 -17.64 -16.80 -7.69
CA VAL A 256 -18.62 -16.61 -6.62
C VAL A 256 -20.01 -16.83 -7.21
N PRO A 257 -20.84 -17.71 -6.64
CA PRO A 257 -22.21 -17.90 -7.11
C PRO A 257 -23.02 -16.62 -6.88
N VAL A 258 -23.82 -16.24 -7.87
CA VAL A 258 -24.65 -15.02 -7.82
C VAL A 258 -26.09 -15.45 -7.53
N ASN A 259 -26.63 -14.98 -6.41
CA ASN A 259 -28.02 -15.24 -6.02
C ASN A 259 -29.00 -14.31 -6.75
N GLN A 260 -30.31 -14.58 -6.60
CA GLN A 260 -31.34 -13.79 -7.27
C GLN A 260 -31.35 -12.33 -6.81
N ASP A 261 -31.19 -12.07 -5.50
CA ASP A 261 -31.16 -10.70 -4.97
C ASP A 261 -30.06 -9.84 -5.61
N MET A 262 -28.89 -10.43 -5.88
CA MET A 262 -27.80 -9.74 -6.56
C MET A 262 -28.14 -9.49 -8.03
N LEU A 263 -28.80 -10.43 -8.71
CA LEU A 263 -29.24 -10.24 -10.09
C LEU A 263 -30.31 -9.14 -10.20
N ASP A 264 -31.21 -9.05 -9.23
CA ASP A 264 -32.25 -8.02 -9.18
C ASP A 264 -31.62 -6.64 -8.94
N ALA A 265 -30.75 -6.52 -7.94
CA ALA A 265 -30.00 -5.29 -7.68
C ALA A 265 -29.16 -4.83 -8.88
N LEU A 266 -28.49 -5.78 -9.55
CA LEU A 266 -27.73 -5.53 -10.78
C LEU A 266 -28.63 -5.08 -11.92
N SER A 267 -29.78 -5.73 -12.10
CA SER A 267 -30.74 -5.42 -13.16
C SER A 267 -31.32 -4.02 -13.00
N ASP A 268 -31.70 -3.65 -11.78
CA ASP A 268 -32.27 -2.33 -11.48
C ASP A 268 -31.24 -1.22 -11.69
N TYR A 269 -30.01 -1.43 -11.24
CA TYR A 269 -28.90 -0.50 -11.47
C TYR A 269 -28.64 -0.29 -12.97
N ARG A 270 -28.65 -1.36 -13.75
CA ARG A 270 -28.44 -1.29 -15.21
C ARG A 270 -29.58 -0.59 -15.93
N ARG A 271 -30.83 -0.91 -15.58
CA ARG A 271 -32.02 -0.27 -16.15
C ARG A 271 -32.06 1.23 -15.88
N PHE A 272 -31.63 1.67 -14.70
CA PHE A 272 -31.54 3.09 -14.38
C PHE A 272 -30.63 3.87 -15.36
N TYR A 273 -29.57 3.24 -15.86
CA TYR A 273 -28.69 3.80 -16.88
C TYR A 273 -29.10 3.47 -18.33
N GLY A 274 -30.30 2.90 -18.54
CA GLY A 274 -30.80 2.52 -19.86
C GLY A 274 -30.10 1.31 -20.48
N LEU A 275 -29.40 0.50 -19.68
CA LEU A 275 -28.71 -0.70 -20.13
C LEU A 275 -29.63 -1.94 -20.06
N PRO A 276 -29.37 -3.00 -20.85
CA PRO A 276 -30.06 -4.28 -20.71
C PRO A 276 -29.94 -4.82 -19.28
N ALA A 277 -31.01 -5.43 -18.75
CA ALA A 277 -31.06 -5.87 -17.35
C ALA A 277 -29.93 -6.85 -16.98
N LEU A 278 -29.61 -7.79 -17.86
CA LEU A 278 -28.54 -8.76 -17.65
C LEU A 278 -27.31 -8.38 -18.50
N PRO A 279 -26.09 -8.63 -18.00
CA PRO A 279 -24.88 -8.29 -18.72
C PRO A 279 -24.54 -9.33 -19.77
N ASP A 280 -23.81 -8.88 -20.80
CA ASP A 280 -23.17 -9.78 -21.76
C ASP A 280 -21.78 -10.19 -21.25
N PRO A 281 -21.33 -11.45 -21.44
CA PRO A 281 -20.00 -11.88 -21.02
C PRO A 281 -18.84 -11.03 -21.57
N GLU A 282 -19.01 -10.39 -22.72
CA GLU A 282 -17.97 -9.54 -23.35
C GLU A 282 -18.13 -8.05 -23.00
N GLU A 283 -19.05 -7.70 -22.11
CA GLU A 283 -19.34 -6.32 -21.74
C GLU A 283 -18.22 -5.68 -20.91
N SER A 284 -17.72 -4.54 -21.38
CA SER A 284 -16.68 -3.74 -20.72
C SER A 284 -17.23 -2.69 -19.75
N THR A 285 -18.54 -2.60 -19.59
CA THR A 285 -19.17 -1.67 -18.65
C THR A 285 -18.64 -1.91 -17.23
N PRO A 286 -18.18 -0.87 -16.52
CA PRO A 286 -17.71 -0.99 -15.15
C PRO A 286 -18.79 -1.54 -14.21
N LEU A 287 -18.40 -2.27 -13.16
CA LEU A 287 -19.35 -2.69 -12.12
C LEU A 287 -20.03 -1.48 -11.47
N ILE A 288 -19.25 -0.46 -11.08
CA ILE A 288 -19.79 0.78 -10.52
C ILE A 288 -19.38 1.94 -11.39
N MET A 289 -20.37 2.66 -11.91
CA MET A 289 -20.17 3.80 -12.80
C MET A 289 -20.08 5.11 -12.00
N ASN A 290 -19.48 6.12 -12.60
CA ASN A 290 -19.60 7.49 -12.14
C ASN A 290 -21.06 7.97 -12.26
N LEU A 291 -21.40 9.10 -11.65
CA LEU A 291 -22.79 9.60 -11.65
C LEU A 291 -23.35 9.75 -13.07
N LYS A 292 -22.51 10.16 -14.02
CA LYS A 292 -22.86 10.31 -15.44
C LYS A 292 -23.05 8.97 -16.21
N GLY A 293 -22.79 7.82 -15.60
CA GLY A 293 -22.96 6.51 -16.23
C GLY A 293 -21.95 6.18 -17.35
N ARG A 294 -20.80 6.87 -17.42
CA ARG A 294 -19.87 6.74 -18.57
C ARG A 294 -18.58 5.98 -18.28
N HIS A 295 -18.08 6.09 -17.05
CA HIS A 295 -16.78 5.54 -16.67
C HIS A 295 -16.85 4.89 -15.30
N GLY A 296 -15.93 3.99 -15.02
CA GLY A 296 -15.82 3.34 -13.71
C GLY A 296 -15.33 4.32 -12.64
N ILE A 297 -15.66 4.04 -11.39
CA ILE A 297 -15.07 4.74 -10.24
C ILE A 297 -13.91 3.92 -9.66
N GLY A 298 -12.86 4.60 -9.22
CA GLY A 298 -11.72 3.94 -8.55
C GLY A 298 -11.97 3.67 -7.06
N ASP A 299 -11.10 2.85 -6.46
CA ASP A 299 -11.15 2.38 -5.08
C ASP A 299 -11.42 3.49 -4.05
N ASN A 300 -10.75 4.63 -4.22
CA ASN A 300 -10.87 5.76 -3.29
C ASN A 300 -12.27 6.41 -3.34
N MET A 301 -12.94 6.40 -4.49
CA MET A 301 -14.31 6.90 -4.60
C MET A 301 -15.29 5.91 -3.96
N ILE A 302 -15.11 4.60 -4.19
CA ILE A 302 -15.91 3.56 -3.51
C ILE A 302 -15.79 3.71 -1.99
N TYR A 303 -14.57 3.86 -1.48
CA TYR A 303 -14.31 4.10 -0.05
C TYR A 303 -15.03 5.34 0.47
N ARG A 304 -14.99 6.45 -0.27
CA ARG A 304 -15.66 7.70 0.13
C ARG A 304 -17.18 7.54 0.19
N ILE A 305 -17.78 6.91 -0.82
CA ILE A 305 -19.23 6.65 -0.83
C ILE A 305 -19.62 5.85 0.42
N VAL A 306 -18.93 4.73 0.70
CA VAL A 306 -19.24 3.92 1.89
C VAL A 306 -18.99 4.71 3.18
N LYS A 307 -17.91 5.50 3.24
CA LYS A 307 -17.59 6.33 4.41
C LYS A 307 -18.67 7.39 4.66
N ASP A 308 -19.17 8.05 3.63
CA ASP A 308 -20.17 9.10 3.74
C ASP A 308 -21.53 8.54 4.19
N LEU A 309 -21.81 7.24 3.93
CA LEU A 309 -23.01 6.54 4.41
C LEU A 309 -22.95 6.13 5.89
N VAL A 310 -21.75 6.09 6.50
CA VAL A 310 -21.55 5.64 7.89
C VAL A 310 -20.97 6.74 8.78
N ALA A 311 -20.88 7.98 8.28
CA ALA A 311 -20.34 9.14 8.98
C ALA A 311 -21.40 9.80 9.85
#